data_AF-I2CRI5-F1
#
_entry.id   AF-I2CRI5-F1
#
_cell.length_a   1.000
_cell.length_b   1.000
_cell.length_c   1.000
_cell.angle_alpha   90.00
_cell.angle_beta   90.00
_cell.angle_gamma   90.00
#
_symmetry.space_group_name_H-M   'P 1'
#
loop_
_entity.id
_entity.type
_entity.pdbx_description
1 polymer ?
#
loop_
_entity_poly.entity_id
_entity_poly.type
_entity_poly.pdbx_seq_one_letter_code
_entity_poly.pdbx_strand_id
1 'polypeptide(L)' 'MMINLSPTEQSYFESLCTLRFASQVNKCELGQARRNLHMVGQDGSSFASAGGPGATT' A
#
# COMPACT_ATOMS: atom_id res chain seq x y z
N MET A 1 -1.61 3.65 6.98
CA MET A 1 -2.01 5.08 6.88
C MET A 1 -2.27 5.62 8.27
N MET A 2 -1.98 6.90 8.54
CA MET A 2 -2.41 7.59 9.78
C MET A 2 -3.59 8.51 9.51
N ILE A 3 -4.46 8.67 10.50
CA ILE A 3 -5.73 9.40 10.37
C ILE A 3 -5.89 10.27 11.62
N ASN A 4 -6.25 11.54 11.43
CA ASN A 4 -6.60 12.45 12.52
C ASN A 4 -8.12 12.49 12.68
N LEU A 5 -8.59 12.37 13.92
CA LEU A 5 -10.01 12.42 14.26
C LEU A 5 -10.23 13.38 15.42
N SER A 6 -11.40 14.01 15.43
CA SER A 6 -11.86 14.79 16.58
C SER A 6 -12.46 13.85 17.64
N PRO A 7 -12.19 14.03 18.94
CA PRO A 7 -12.76 13.20 20.01
C PRO A 7 -14.21 13.58 20.36
N THR A 8 -14.82 14.57 19.69
CA THR A 8 -16.16 15.05 19.99
C THR A 8 -17.26 14.20 19.34
N GLU A 9 -18.36 13.96 20.06
CA GLU A 9 -19.49 13.16 19.55
C GLU A 9 -20.22 13.82 18.37
N GLN A 10 -20.16 15.15 18.25
CA GLN A 10 -20.70 15.88 17.09
C GLN A 10 -20.02 15.45 15.78
N SER A 11 -18.77 14.98 15.85
CA SER A 11 -18.00 14.52 14.69
C SER A 11 -18.09 13.00 14.49
N TYR A 12 -19.00 12.30 15.17
CA TYR A 12 -19.10 10.84 15.14
C TYR A 12 -19.31 10.27 13.73
N PHE A 13 -20.25 10.83 12.97
CA PHE A 13 -20.58 10.33 11.62
C PHE A 13 -19.42 10.52 10.64
N GLU A 14 -18.77 11.68 10.64
CA GLU A 14 -17.58 11.95 9.83
C GLU A 14 -16.39 11.06 10.24
N SER A 15 -16.21 10.85 11.54
CA SER A 15 -15.16 9.98 12.07
C SER A 15 -15.37 8.53 11.65
N LEU A 16 -16.62 8.04 11.68
CA LEU A 16 -16.97 6.71 11.18
C LEU A 16 -16.71 6.55 9.69
N CYS A 17 -17.12 7.52 8.87
CA CYS A 17 -16.85 7.50 7.43
C CYS A 17 -15.34 7.42 7.16
N THR A 18 -14.56 8.25 7.85
CA THR A 18 -13.09 8.27 7.72
C THR A 18 -12.46 6.93 8.15
N LEU A 19 -12.92 6.33 9.25
CA LEU A 19 -12.45 5.02 9.72
C LEU A 19 -12.78 3.89 8.73
N ARG A 20 -13.99 3.90 8.15
CA ARG A 20 -14.38 2.91 7.13
C ARG A 20 -13.55 3.04 5.86
N PHE A 21 -13.30 4.27 5.41
CA PHE A 21 -12.42 4.53 4.28
C PHE A 21 -11.01 4.02 4.56
N ALA A 22 -10.44 4.36 5.72
CA ALA A 22 -9.10 3.93 6.06
C ALA A 22 -8.97 2.41 6.24
N SER A 23 -10.01 1.73 6.74
CA SER A 23 -10.03 0.26 6.79
C SER A 23 -9.92 -0.37 5.40
N GLN A 24 -10.51 0.26 4.38
CA GLN A 24 -10.39 -0.19 3.00
C GLN A 24 -8.99 0.08 2.45
N VAL A 25 -8.48 1.31 2.61
CA VAL A 25 -7.14 1.68 2.12
C VAL A 25 -6.03 0.90 2.83
N ASN A 26 -6.20 0.55 4.10
CA ASN A 26 -5.21 -0.22 4.84
C ASN A 26 -5.09 -1.67 4.35
N LYS A 27 -6.11 -2.19 3.67
CA LYS A 27 -6.06 -3.51 2.99
C LYS A 27 -5.43 -3.41 1.61
N CYS A 28 -5.31 -2.21 1.06
CA CYS A 28 -4.64 -1.99 -0.21
C CYS A 28 -3.14 -2.01 0.02
N GLU A 29 -2.49 -3.08 -0.45
CA GLU A 29 -1.03 -3.11 -0.54
C GLU A 29 -0.61 -2.32 -1.78
N LEU A 30 -0.09 -1.12 -1.57
CA LEU A 30 0.67 -0.43 -2.61
C LEU A 30 1.99 -1.19 -2.75
N GLY A 31 2.17 -1.85 -3.88
CA GLY A 31 3.43 -2.53 -4.21
C GLY A 31 4.62 -1.58 -4.09
N GLN A 32 5.82 -2.14 -3.92
CA GLN A 32 7.03 -1.33 -3.80
C GLN A 32 7.22 -0.46 -5.05
N ALA A 33 7.61 0.81 -4.85
CA ALA A 33 7.91 1.72 -5.93
C ALA A 33 9.05 1.14 -6.78
N ARG A 34 8.75 0.75 -8.02
CA ARG A 34 9.77 0.33 -9.00
C ARG A 34 10.19 1.55 -9.81
N ARG A 35 11.48 1.82 -9.83
CA ARG A 35 12.07 2.81 -10.75
C ARG A 35 11.76 2.39 -12.19
N ASN A 36 10.99 3.20 -12.91
CA ASN A 36 10.82 3.04 -14.36
C ASN A 36 12.08 3.59 -15.04
N LEU A 37 13.18 2.83 -14.96
CA LEU A 37 14.29 3.04 -15.87
C LEU A 37 13.78 2.61 -17.24
N HIS A 38 13.41 3.57 -18.07
CA HIS A 38 13.31 3.34 -19.51
C HIS A 38 14.73 3.02 -19.98
N MET A 39 15.13 1.76 -19.84
CA MET A 39 16.25 1.23 -20.60
C MET A 39 15.77 1.26 -22.05
N VAL A 40 16.21 2.28 -22.77
CA VAL A 40 16.27 2.24 -24.22
C VAL A 40 17.16 1.04 -24.55
N GLY A 41 16.56 -0.14 -24.73
CA GLY A 41 17.28 -1.38 -25.00
C GLY A 41 16.60 -2.64 -24.48
N GLN A 42 15.86 -3.27 -25.39
CA GLN A 42 15.65 -4.71 -25.55
C GLN A 42 14.49 -5.38 -24.78
N ASP A 43 13.56 -5.83 -25.62
CA ASP A 43 12.62 -6.94 -25.51
C ASP A 43 13.03 -8.06 -24.54
N GLY A 44 12.06 -8.54 -23.74
CA GLY A 44 12.30 -9.68 -22.87
C GLY A 44 11.16 -9.92 -21.88
N SER A 45 10.14 -10.65 -22.32
CA SER A 45 9.20 -11.36 -21.46
C SER A 45 9.94 -12.18 -20.40
N SER A 46 9.74 -11.89 -19.12
CA SER A 46 10.06 -12.80 -18.01
C SER A 46 9.18 -12.47 -16.81
N PHE A 47 7.98 -13.02 -16.82
CA PHE A 47 7.31 -13.44 -15.60
C PHE A 47 8.24 -14.46 -14.92
N ALA A 48 8.66 -14.20 -13.69
CA ALA A 48 9.25 -15.20 -12.80
C ALA A 48 9.12 -14.72 -11.35
N SER A 49 8.10 -15.24 -10.70
CA SER A 49 7.95 -15.36 -9.25
C SER A 49 9.00 -16.31 -8.66
N ALA A 50 9.72 -15.87 -7.62
CA ALA A 50 10.41 -16.70 -6.62
C ALA A 50 10.72 -15.76 -5.43
N GLY A 51 10.08 -15.86 -4.26
CA GLY A 51 10.21 -16.93 -3.29
C GLY A 51 11.09 -16.43 -2.12
N GLY A 52 10.49 -16.09 -0.96
CA GLY A 52 11.24 -16.12 0.32
C GLY A 52 11.54 -17.57 0.71
N PRO A 53 12.30 -17.90 1.80
CA PRO A 53 12.64 -17.11 2.99
C PRO A 53 14.15 -17.23 3.41
N GLY A 54 14.54 -16.69 4.58
CA GLY A 54 15.64 -17.26 5.38
C GLY A 54 16.76 -16.31 5.82
N ALA A 55 16.81 -16.05 7.13
CA ALA A 55 17.94 -15.44 7.83
C ALA A 55 19.10 -16.46 7.98
N THR A 56 20.35 -16.04 7.73
CA THR A 56 21.58 -16.53 8.39
C THR A 56 22.80 -15.82 7.82
N THR A 57 23.42 -14.93 8.60
CA THR A 57 24.84 -14.90 9.03
C THR A 57 25.09 -13.58 9.74
#